data_AF-A0A537H8J4-F1
#
_entry.id   AF-A0A537H8J4-F1
#
_cell.length_a   1.000
_cell.length_b   1.000
_cell.length_c   1.000
_cell.angle_alpha   90.00
_cell.angle_beta   90.00
_cell.angle_gamma   90.00
#
_symmetry.space_group_name_H-M   'P 1'
#
loop_
_entity.id
_entity.type
_entity.pdbx_description
1 polymer ?
#
loop_
_entity_poly.entity_id
_entity_poly.type
_entity_poly.pdbx_seq_one_letter_code
_entity_poly.pdbx_strand_id
1 'polypeptide(L)' 'MELWLPYGETEIPIRIPDHNFYRILEPKKPSAVCDVRALVENALENPLSE' A
#
# COMPACT_ATOMS: atom_id res chain seq x y z
N MET A 1 -13.21 -8.64 -15.50
CA MET A 1 -12.98 -8.19 -14.10
C MET A 1 -13.35 -6.70 -13.91
N GLU A 2 -13.87 -6.34 -12.72
CA GLU A 2 -14.09 -4.95 -12.27
C GLU A 2 -13.13 -4.60 -11.12
N LEU A 3 -12.46 -3.44 -11.18
CA LEU A 3 -11.53 -2.96 -10.14
C LEU A 3 -11.85 -1.51 -9.77
N TRP A 4 -11.59 -1.09 -8.55
CA TRP A 4 -11.71 0.31 -8.12
C TRP A 4 -10.32 0.91 -7.97
N LEU A 5 -10.06 2.02 -8.65
CA LEU A 5 -8.79 2.74 -8.55
C LEU A 5 -9.00 4.08 -7.85
N PRO A 6 -8.11 4.45 -6.90
CA PRO A 6 -8.17 5.75 -6.26
C PRO A 6 -7.84 6.85 -7.27
N TYR A 7 -8.61 7.93 -7.24
CA TYR A 7 -8.44 9.11 -8.07
C TYR A 7 -8.74 10.38 -7.25
N GLY A 8 -7.70 10.95 -6.66
CA GLY A 8 -7.85 12.04 -5.69
C GLY A 8 -8.59 11.55 -4.44
N GLU A 9 -9.75 12.13 -4.15
CA GLU A 9 -10.59 11.76 -3.00
C GLU A 9 -11.69 10.75 -3.36
N THR A 10 -11.77 10.31 -4.62
CA THR A 10 -12.80 9.38 -5.10
C THR A 10 -12.21 8.07 -5.59
N GLU A 11 -13.06 7.08 -5.82
CA GLU A 11 -12.69 5.81 -6.45
C GLU A 11 -13.43 5.67 -7.78
N ILE A 12 -12.70 5.24 -8.82
CA ILE A 12 -13.24 5.08 -10.17
C ILE A 12 -13.30 3.58 -10.50
N PRO A 13 -14.45 3.07 -11.00
CA PRO A 13 -14.57 1.69 -11.44
C PRO A 13 -13.92 1.52 -12.83
N ILE A 14 -13.08 0.51 -12.97
CA ILE A 14 -12.48 0.10 -14.24
C ILE A 14 -12.88 -1.34 -14.60
N ARG A 15 -13.15 -1.57 -15.88
CA ARG A 15 -13.50 -2.89 -16.44
C ARG A 15 -12.40 -3.37 -17.37
N ILE A 16 -11.75 -4.47 -16.99
CA ILE A 16 -10.71 -5.11 -17.81
C ILE A 16 -11.27 -6.45 -18.31
N PRO A 17 -11.39 -6.67 -19.63
CA PRO A 17 -11.73 -7.98 -20.18
C PRO A 17 -10.71 -9.04 -19.77
N ASP A 18 -11.17 -10.26 -19.48
CA ASP A 18 -10.31 -11.26 -18.85
C ASP A 18 -9.13 -11.70 -19.73
N HIS A 19 -9.26 -11.62 -21.06
CA HIS A 19 -8.17 -11.90 -22.00
C HIS A 19 -7.05 -10.84 -21.98
N ASN A 20 -7.33 -9.64 -21.47
CA ASN A 20 -6.37 -8.55 -21.32
C ASN A 20 -5.82 -8.43 -19.90
N PHE A 21 -6.36 -9.19 -18.96
CA PHE A 21 -5.93 -9.13 -17.58
C PHE A 21 -4.71 -10.04 -17.35
N TYR A 22 -3.57 -9.44 -17.00
CA TYR A 22 -2.36 -10.19 -16.67
C TYR A 22 -2.25 -10.48 -15.17
N ARG A 23 -2.11 -9.42 -14.33
CA ARG A 23 -2.00 -9.51 -12.87
C ARG A 23 -2.15 -8.12 -12.22
N ILE A 24 -2.53 -8.07 -10.94
CA ILE A 24 -2.44 -6.88 -10.08
C ILE A 24 -1.13 -6.94 -9.28
N LEU A 25 -0.32 -5.88 -9.32
CA LEU A 25 0.91 -5.76 -8.54
C LEU A 25 0.64 -4.94 -7.28
N GLU A 26 0.28 -5.62 -6.21
CA GLU A 26 0.11 -4.99 -4.89
C GLU A 26 1.48 -4.68 -4.27
N PRO A 27 1.65 -3.51 -3.63
CA PRO A 27 2.84 -3.26 -2.83
C PRO A 27 2.93 -4.31 -1.73
N LYS A 28 4.16 -4.68 -1.34
CA LYS A 28 4.36 -5.50 -0.15
C LYS A 28 3.71 -4.76 1.02
N LYS A 29 2.68 -5.37 1.63
CA LYS A 29 2.05 -4.79 2.82
C LYS A 29 3.17 -4.50 3.83
N PRO A 30 3.23 -3.29 4.41
CA PRO A 30 4.12 -3.07 5.53
C PRO A 30 3.77 -4.15 6.55
N SER A 31 4.78 -4.87 7.05
CA SER A 31 4.59 -5.84 8.14
C SER A 31 3.75 -5.13 9.17
N ALA A 32 2.61 -5.70 9.57
CA ALA A 32 1.68 -5.05 10.49
C ALA A 32 2.47 -4.52 11.70
N VAL A 33 2.81 -3.23 11.67
CA VAL A 33 3.55 -2.61 12.75
C VAL A 33 2.50 -2.47 13.83
N CYS A 34 2.52 -3.40 14.78
CA CYS A 34 1.51 -3.50 15.83
C CYS A 34 1.36 -2.19 16.60
N ASP A 35 2.40 -1.36 16.65
CA ASP A 35 2.33 -0.06 17.30
C ASP A 35 3.20 0.99 16.58
N VAL A 36 2.53 1.93 15.90
CA VAL A 36 3.19 3.03 15.18
C VAL A 36 3.96 3.93 16.15
N ARG A 37 3.48 4.10 17.40
CA ARG A 37 4.15 4.96 18.38
C ARG A 37 5.47 4.35 18.82
N ALA A 38 5.48 3.07 19.13
CA ALA A 38 6.70 2.37 19.53
C ALA A 38 7.76 2.37 18.42
N LEU A 39 7.36 2.34 17.14
CA LEU A 39 8.28 2.44 16.02
C LEU A 39 8.91 3.84 15.91
N VAL A 40 8.12 4.89 16.13
CA VAL A 40 8.63 6.28 16.13
C VAL A 40 9.58 6.50 17.30
N GLU A 41 9.23 6.05 18.51
CA GLU A 41 10.11 6.12 19.68
C GLU A 41 11.42 5.35 19.43
N ASN A 42 11.34 4.12 18.90
CA ASN A 42 12.53 3.33 18.60
C ASN A 42 13.45 4.02 17.57
N ALA A 43 12.90 4.65 16.55
CA ALA A 43 13.65 5.38 15.53
C ALA A 43 14.31 6.66 16.07
N LEU A 44 13.67 7.34 17.03
CA LEU A 44 14.25 8.49 17.73
C LEU A 44 15.41 8.06 18.65
N GLU A 45 15.26 6.93 19.34
CA GLU A 45 16.28 6.39 20.25
C GLU A 45 17.44 5.72 19.50
N ASN A 46 17.19 5.16 18.31
CA ASN A 46 18.19 4.48 17.47
C ASN A 46 18.28 5.18 16.10
N PRO A 47 18.87 6.38 16.04
CA PRO A 47 19.09 7.05 14.78
C PRO A 47 20.02 6.21 13.89
N LEU A 48 19.66 6.09 12.61
CA LEU A 48 20.55 5.54 11.60
C LEU A 48 21.60 6.60 11.27
N SER A 49 22.70 6.60 12.02
CA SER A 49 23.88 7.39 11.67
C SER A 49 24.66 6.64 10.58
N GLU A 50 25.00 7.36 9.50
CA GLU A 50 25.92 6.90 8.44
C GLU A 50 27.36 6.73 8.96
#